data_AF-A0A3M6AJZ1-F1
#
_entry.id   AF-A0A3M6AJZ1-F1
#
_cell.length_a   1.000
_cell.length_b   1.000
_cell.length_c   1.000
_cell.angle_alpha   90.00
_cell.angle_beta   90.00
_cell.angle_gamma   90.00
#
_symmetry.space_group_name_H-M   'P 1'
#
loop_
_entity.id
_entity.type
_entity.pdbx_description
1 polymer ?
#
loop_
_entity_poly.entity_id
_entity_poly.type
_entity_poly.pdbx_seq_one_letter_code
_entity_poly.pdbx_strand_id
1 'polypeptide(L)'
;VARSTKVTQPGWSAQVTEENEQDEDASDAAEVASPFDALADLKVGDVGVCDGITVAKEKTKPLPLYTEATLLKDLQRVAKYVQDPRIKQLLIDRDQGKKGENGGIGTPATRAAMLAKLQERGFYAVEKKKLIPTQLGLEFIAALPAIATTPDMTALWHEQQQMIEAGELTVDAFLDELEDFIAHQVHNVDLGNVQGDGKPILDSLNAQCP
;
A
#
# COMPACT_ATOMS: atom_id res chain seq x y z
N VAL A 1 -29.41 -6.06 0.69
CA VAL A 1 -29.24 -7.04 -0.41
C VAL A 1 -28.67 -8.31 0.20
N ALA A 2 -29.39 -9.42 0.14
CA ALA A 2 -28.86 -10.72 0.54
C ALA A 2 -28.04 -11.31 -0.61
N ARG A 3 -26.85 -11.84 -0.33
CA ARG A 3 -25.97 -12.48 -1.31
C ARG A 3 -25.40 -13.75 -0.69
N SER A 4 -25.45 -14.85 -1.43
CA SER A 4 -24.77 -16.09 -1.12
C SER A 4 -24.11 -16.63 -2.38
N THR A 5 -22.96 -17.29 -2.22
CA THR A 5 -22.17 -17.86 -3.32
C THR A 5 -21.85 -19.31 -2.98
N LYS A 6 -21.99 -20.23 -3.95
CA LYS A 6 -21.66 -21.65 -3.82
C LYS A 6 -20.68 -22.03 -4.93
N VAL A 7 -19.57 -22.66 -4.54
CA VAL A 7 -18.59 -23.18 -5.49
C VAL A 7 -19.22 -24.38 -6.20
N THR A 8 -19.44 -24.27 -7.51
CA THR A 8 -20.01 -25.36 -8.33
C THR A 8 -18.94 -26.30 -8.85
N GLN A 9 -17.76 -25.76 -9.17
CA GLN A 9 -16.59 -26.52 -9.57
C GLN A 9 -15.33 -25.90 -8.93
N PRO A 10 -14.51 -26.67 -8.22
CA PRO A 10 -13.33 -26.15 -7.54
C PRO A 10 -12.24 -25.67 -8.52
N GLY A 11 -12.11 -26.29 -9.70
CA GLY A 11 -11.12 -25.86 -10.71
C GLY A 11 -9.70 -25.84 -10.13
N TRP A 12 -9.01 -24.70 -10.24
CA TRP A 12 -7.63 -24.54 -9.75
C TRP A 12 -7.52 -24.64 -8.22
N SER A 13 -8.59 -24.35 -7.46
CA SER A 13 -8.55 -24.44 -5.99
C SER A 13 -8.43 -25.89 -5.51
N ALA A 14 -8.74 -26.88 -6.36
CA ALA A 14 -8.51 -28.29 -6.04
C ALA A 14 -7.02 -28.65 -5.85
N GLN A 15 -6.10 -27.81 -6.34
CA GLN A 15 -4.65 -27.99 -6.22
C GLN A 15 -4.07 -27.27 -5.00
N VAL A 16 -4.87 -26.45 -4.30
CA VAL A 16 -4.47 -25.78 -3.08
C VAL A 16 -5.08 -26.56 -1.92
N THR A 17 -4.26 -27.33 -1.21
CA THR A 17 -4.65 -27.88 0.09
C THR A 17 -4.71 -26.72 1.08
N GLU A 18 -5.88 -26.11 1.22
CA GLU A 18 -6.17 -25.28 2.38
C GLU A 18 -6.21 -26.22 3.59
N GLU A 19 -5.19 -26.16 4.46
CA GLU A 19 -5.38 -26.54 5.85
C GLU A 19 -6.39 -25.54 6.42
N ASN A 20 -7.68 -25.84 6.28
CA ASN A 20 -8.72 -25.15 7.01
C ASN A 20 -8.42 -25.37 8.50
N GLU A 21 -7.96 -24.32 9.18
CA GLU A 21 -8.22 -24.18 10.61
C GLU A 21 -9.74 -24.31 10.76
N GLN A 22 -10.19 -25.46 11.26
CA GLN A 22 -11.57 -25.67 11.63
C GLN A 22 -11.92 -24.60 12.67
N ASP A 23 -12.81 -23.68 12.31
CA ASP A 23 -13.62 -22.99 13.31
C ASP A 23 -14.38 -24.08 14.08
N GLU A 24 -13.93 -24.36 15.31
CA GLU A 24 -14.57 -25.25 16.27
C GLU A 24 -15.93 -24.68 16.69
N ASP A 25 -16.96 -24.85 15.86
CA ASP A 25 -18.36 -24.75 16.30
C ASP A 25 -19.29 -25.47 15.31
N ALA A 26 -19.02 -26.75 15.07
CA ALA A 26 -19.92 -27.65 14.35
C ALA A 26 -20.34 -28.79 15.28
N SER A 27 -21.22 -28.49 16.24
CA SER A 27 -22.08 -29.51 16.85
C SER A 27 -23.45 -29.50 16.16
N ASP A 28 -23.86 -30.70 15.72
CA ASP A 28 -25.18 -31.13 15.25
C ASP A 28 -25.82 -30.45 14.02
N ALA A 29 -25.49 -30.96 12.83
CA ALA A 29 -26.25 -30.72 11.61
C ALA A 29 -27.36 -31.78 11.43
N ALA A 30 -28.56 -31.48 11.92
CA ALA A 30 -29.78 -31.84 11.20
C ALA A 30 -29.84 -31.04 9.89
N GLU A 31 -30.51 -31.56 8.86
CA GLU A 31 -30.67 -30.96 7.53
C GLU A 31 -31.21 -29.51 7.60
N VAL A 32 -30.32 -28.52 7.67
CA VAL A 32 -30.67 -27.11 7.46
C VAL A 32 -30.25 -26.77 6.03
N ALA A 33 -31.22 -26.40 5.19
CA ALA A 33 -30.97 -25.90 3.84
C ALA A 33 -29.91 -24.80 3.90
N SER A 34 -28.87 -24.93 3.06
CA SER A 34 -27.79 -23.95 3.09
C SER A 34 -28.34 -22.57 2.72
N PRO A 35 -27.81 -21.45 3.26
CA PRO A 35 -28.25 -20.10 2.90
C PRO A 35 -28.19 -19.81 1.39
N PHE A 36 -27.39 -20.56 0.63
CA PHE A 36 -27.40 -20.51 -0.82
C PHE A 36 -28.68 -21.11 -1.42
N ASP A 37 -29.07 -22.30 -1.00
CA ASP A 37 -30.23 -23.00 -1.57
C ASP A 37 -31.51 -22.20 -1.26
N ALA A 38 -31.63 -21.66 -0.04
CA ALA A 38 -32.75 -20.78 0.35
C ALA A 38 -32.85 -19.48 -0.48
N LEU A 39 -31.72 -18.93 -0.93
CA LEU A 39 -31.72 -17.73 -1.79
C LEU A 39 -31.86 -18.07 -3.27
N ALA A 40 -31.41 -19.25 -3.70
CA ALA A 40 -31.47 -19.69 -5.10
C ALA A 40 -32.89 -20.05 -5.54
N ASP A 41 -33.74 -20.50 -4.61
CA ASP A 41 -35.13 -20.88 -4.89
C ASP A 41 -36.09 -19.69 -5.09
N LEU A 42 -35.65 -18.47 -4.74
CA LEU A 42 -36.45 -17.24 -4.86
C LEU A 42 -36.60 -16.77 -6.31
N LYS A 43 -37.78 -16.24 -6.65
CA LYS A 43 -38.14 -15.75 -7.99
C LYS A 43 -38.58 -14.29 -7.96
N VAL A 44 -38.52 -13.64 -9.13
CA VAL A 44 -39.01 -12.27 -9.30
C VAL A 44 -40.52 -12.24 -9.05
N GLY A 45 -40.95 -11.46 -8.06
CA GLY A 45 -42.34 -11.35 -7.65
C GLY A 45 -42.68 -12.09 -6.35
N ASP A 46 -41.73 -12.81 -5.77
CA ASP A 46 -41.91 -13.41 -4.45
C ASP A 46 -42.11 -12.31 -3.40
N VAL A 47 -43.08 -12.54 -2.51
CA VAL A 47 -43.46 -11.59 -1.46
C VAL A 47 -42.85 -12.06 -0.14
N GLY A 48 -42.01 -11.22 0.46
CA GLY A 48 -41.46 -11.43 1.79
C GLY A 48 -42.17 -10.57 2.84
N VAL A 49 -42.24 -11.06 4.08
CA VAL A 49 -42.63 -10.27 5.26
C VAL A 49 -41.37 -9.89 6.02
N CYS A 50 -41.22 -8.62 6.38
CA CYS A 50 -40.13 -8.15 7.23
C CYS A 50 -40.54 -8.37 8.69
N ASP A 51 -40.03 -9.44 9.31
CA ASP A 51 -40.37 -9.80 10.69
C ASP A 51 -39.71 -8.88 11.74
N GLY A 52 -38.64 -8.19 11.37
CA GLY A 52 -37.92 -7.29 12.28
C GLY A 52 -36.88 -6.44 11.58
N ILE A 53 -36.59 -5.29 12.20
CA ILE A 53 -35.56 -4.36 11.76
C ILE A 53 -34.54 -4.24 12.89
N THR A 54 -33.29 -4.64 12.62
CA THR A 54 -32.17 -4.47 13.55
C THR A 54 -31.29 -3.33 13.09
N VAL A 55 -31.12 -2.32 13.94
CA VAL A 55 -30.20 -1.20 13.69
C VAL A 55 -28.85 -1.51 14.34
N ALA A 56 -27.87 -1.92 13.55
CA ALA A 56 -26.51 -2.11 14.01
C ALA A 56 -25.75 -0.77 14.00
N LYS A 57 -25.21 -0.37 15.16
CA LYS A 57 -24.27 0.75 15.25
C LYS A 57 -22.86 0.25 14.97
N GLU A 58 -22.31 0.66 13.83
CA GLU A 58 -20.93 0.34 13.46
C GLU A 58 -20.01 1.56 13.61
N LYS A 59 -18.71 1.29 13.70
CA LYS A 59 -17.66 2.31 13.73
C LYS A 59 -16.65 1.99 12.64
N THR A 60 -16.15 3.03 11.98
CA THR A 60 -15.01 2.90 11.08
C THR A 60 -13.78 2.44 11.86
N LYS A 61 -12.98 1.58 11.25
CA LYS A 61 -11.70 1.15 11.79
C LYS A 61 -10.59 1.93 11.09
N PRO A 62 -9.53 2.34 11.82
CA PRO A 62 -8.35 2.92 11.17
C PRO A 62 -7.74 1.90 10.22
N LEU A 63 -7.00 2.39 9.21
CA LEU A 63 -6.24 1.50 8.33
C LEU A 63 -5.23 0.69 9.16
N PRO A 64 -5.05 -0.60 8.86
CA PRO A 64 -4.04 -1.40 9.53
C PRO A 64 -2.64 -0.86 9.18
N LEU A 65 -1.72 -0.94 10.14
CA LEU A 65 -0.30 -0.70 9.88
C LEU A 65 0.21 -1.70 8.84
N TYR A 66 1.18 -1.27 8.05
CA TYR A 66 1.81 -2.13 7.06
C TYR A 66 2.52 -3.32 7.71
N THR A 67 2.37 -4.49 7.10
CA THR A 67 3.34 -5.59 7.13
C THR A 67 4.25 -5.49 5.91
N GLU A 68 5.37 -6.21 5.90
CA GLU A 68 6.30 -6.21 4.75
C GLU A 68 5.58 -6.60 3.45
N ALA A 69 4.73 -7.63 3.49
CA ALA A 69 3.96 -8.07 2.33
C ALA A 69 3.00 -6.97 1.81
N THR A 70 2.30 -6.29 2.72
CA THR A 70 1.37 -5.21 2.33
C THR A 70 2.12 -3.99 1.80
N LEU A 71 3.29 -3.66 2.36
CA LEU A 71 4.11 -2.56 1.87
C LEU A 71 4.70 -2.89 0.49
N LEU A 72 5.22 -4.10 0.28
CA LEU A 72 5.74 -4.53 -1.02
C LEU A 72 4.66 -4.49 -2.11
N LYS A 73 3.45 -4.92 -1.79
CA LYS A 73 2.28 -4.83 -2.69
C LYS A 73 1.98 -3.38 -3.08
N ASP A 74 2.19 -2.44 -2.16
CA ASP A 74 1.97 -1.02 -2.41
C ASP A 74 3.13 -0.36 -3.12
N LEU A 75 4.38 -0.79 -2.87
CA LEU A 75 5.56 -0.36 -3.62
C LEU A 75 5.46 -0.74 -5.11
N GLN A 76 4.68 -1.76 -5.48
CA GLN A 76 4.35 -2.10 -6.87
C GLN A 76 3.31 -1.18 -7.53
N ARG A 77 2.57 -0.40 -6.72
CA ARG A 77 1.36 0.35 -7.12
C ARG A 77 1.33 1.75 -6.52
N VAL A 78 2.48 2.38 -6.42
CA VAL A 78 2.66 3.68 -5.74
C VAL A 78 1.93 4.82 -6.45
N ALA A 79 1.72 4.73 -7.75
CA ALA A 79 0.95 5.69 -8.54
C ALA A 79 -0.46 5.98 -7.98
N LYS A 80 -1.05 5.09 -7.17
CA LYS A 80 -2.33 5.35 -6.50
C LYS A 80 -2.25 6.46 -5.43
N TYR A 81 -1.04 6.77 -4.95
CA TYR A 81 -0.76 7.81 -3.95
C TYR A 81 -0.36 9.15 -4.56
N VAL A 82 -0.13 9.20 -5.87
CA VAL A 82 0.19 10.44 -6.60
C VAL A 82 -1.08 11.25 -6.82
N GLN A 83 -1.02 12.54 -6.47
CA GLN A 83 -2.14 13.46 -6.60
C GLN A 83 -2.25 14.05 -8.01
N ASP A 84 -1.12 14.41 -8.62
CA ASP A 84 -1.08 14.97 -9.96
C ASP A 84 -1.39 13.89 -11.02
N PRO A 85 -2.45 14.06 -11.85
CA PRO A 85 -2.83 13.07 -12.85
C PRO A 85 -1.76 12.79 -13.91
N ARG A 86 -0.96 13.80 -14.30
CA ARG A 86 0.13 13.65 -15.27
C ARG A 86 1.25 12.81 -14.68
N ILE A 87 1.71 13.14 -13.47
CA ILE A 87 2.78 12.39 -12.77
C ILE A 87 2.35 10.95 -12.52
N LYS A 88 1.08 10.75 -12.14
CA LYS A 88 0.50 9.41 -11.97
C LYS A 88 0.58 8.61 -13.27
N GLN A 89 0.20 9.22 -14.39
CA GLN A 89 0.24 8.55 -15.69
C GLN A 89 1.67 8.19 -16.09
N LEU A 90 2.65 9.08 -15.88
CA LEU A 90 4.06 8.81 -16.14
C LEU A 90 4.59 7.57 -15.39
N LEU A 91 4.23 7.41 -14.11
CA LEU A 91 4.61 6.22 -13.35
C LEU A 91 3.99 4.96 -13.95
N ILE A 92 2.70 5.01 -14.32
CA ILE A 92 1.99 3.87 -14.90
C ILE A 92 2.63 3.47 -16.24
N ASP A 93 2.89 4.45 -17.10
CA ASP A 93 3.46 4.23 -18.43
C ASP A 93 4.86 3.63 -18.36
N ARG A 94 5.69 4.07 -17.41
CA ARG A 94 7.01 3.48 -17.12
C ARG A 94 6.95 1.96 -16.88
N ASP A 95 5.87 1.47 -16.27
CA ASP A 95 5.72 0.05 -15.94
C ASP A 95 4.79 -0.70 -16.88
N GLN A 96 4.37 -0.08 -17.99
CA GLN A 96 3.52 -0.72 -18.97
C GLN A 96 4.17 -2.01 -19.49
N GLY A 97 3.41 -3.13 -19.43
CA GLY A 97 3.89 -4.45 -19.85
C GLY A 97 4.77 -5.18 -18.81
N LYS A 98 5.12 -4.57 -17.67
CA LYS A 98 5.85 -5.24 -16.59
C LYS A 98 4.90 -6.02 -15.68
N LYS A 99 4.99 -7.35 -15.73
CA LYS A 99 4.12 -8.23 -14.91
C LYS A 99 4.31 -7.93 -13.42
N GLY A 100 3.23 -7.54 -12.75
CA GLY A 100 3.21 -7.30 -11.30
C GLY A 100 3.57 -5.87 -10.88
N GLU A 101 3.90 -4.98 -11.82
CA GLU A 101 4.19 -3.57 -11.57
C GLU A 101 3.11 -2.70 -12.23
N ASN A 102 2.72 -1.60 -11.57
CA ASN A 102 1.75 -0.64 -12.10
C ASN A 102 2.00 0.73 -11.46
N GLY A 103 3.04 1.42 -11.94
CA GLY A 103 3.51 2.66 -11.36
C GLY A 103 4.13 2.48 -9.99
N GLY A 104 5.03 1.49 -9.87
CA GLY A 104 5.71 1.19 -8.64
C GLY A 104 6.88 2.13 -8.31
N ILE A 105 7.63 1.82 -7.27
CA ILE A 105 8.95 2.40 -7.00
C ILE A 105 9.93 1.29 -6.63
N GLY A 106 11.17 1.46 -7.09
CA GLY A 106 12.19 0.41 -7.03
C GLY A 106 11.86 -0.79 -7.93
N THR A 107 12.81 -1.71 -8.03
CA THR A 107 12.61 -2.99 -8.72
C THR A 107 12.49 -4.11 -7.69
N PRO A 108 11.96 -5.30 -8.07
CA PRO A 108 11.91 -6.45 -7.16
C PRO A 108 13.27 -6.76 -6.50
N ALA A 109 14.38 -6.53 -7.20
CA ALA A 109 15.74 -6.76 -6.70
C ALA A 109 16.18 -5.75 -5.63
N THR A 110 15.66 -4.51 -5.63
CA THR A 110 16.14 -3.44 -4.72
C THR A 110 15.28 -3.24 -3.49
N ARG A 111 14.00 -3.66 -3.51
CA ARG A 111 13.04 -3.37 -2.42
C ARG A 111 13.46 -3.98 -1.08
N ALA A 112 13.91 -5.23 -1.07
CA ALA A 112 14.34 -5.90 0.16
C ALA A 112 15.53 -5.17 0.81
N ALA A 113 16.54 -4.79 0.01
CA ALA A 113 17.71 -4.05 0.49
C ALA A 113 17.33 -2.65 1.00
N MET A 114 16.39 -1.97 0.35
CA MET A 114 15.87 -0.67 0.80
C MET A 114 15.19 -0.77 2.17
N LEU A 115 14.29 -1.74 2.35
CA LEU A 115 13.62 -1.94 3.64
C LEU A 115 14.62 -2.28 4.75
N ALA A 116 15.55 -3.20 4.49
CA ALA A 116 16.60 -3.54 5.44
C ALA A 116 17.42 -2.31 5.87
N LYS A 117 17.79 -1.45 4.93
CA LYS A 117 18.54 -0.22 5.21
C LYS A 117 17.75 0.80 6.04
N LEU A 118 16.44 0.94 5.78
CA LEU A 118 15.57 1.82 6.56
C LEU A 118 15.42 1.33 8.00
N GLN A 119 15.36 0.00 8.19
CA GLN A 119 15.34 -0.61 9.52
C GLN A 119 16.68 -0.48 10.26
N GLU A 120 17.80 -0.72 9.57
CA GLU A 120 19.16 -0.57 10.12
C GLU A 120 19.41 0.86 10.61
N ARG A 121 18.89 1.85 9.89
CA ARG A 121 18.95 3.28 10.27
C ARG A 121 17.99 3.66 11.39
N GLY A 122 17.16 2.73 11.86
CA GLY A 122 16.23 2.95 12.97
C GLY A 122 15.03 3.82 12.63
N PHE A 123 14.64 3.96 11.35
CA PHE A 123 13.46 4.76 10.96
C PHE A 123 12.13 4.03 11.22
N TYR A 124 12.17 2.70 11.26
CA TYR A 124 11.05 1.88 11.70
C TYR A 124 11.57 0.66 12.46
N ALA A 125 10.69 0.05 13.25
CA ALA A 125 10.93 -1.24 13.88
C ALA A 125 9.80 -2.22 13.54
N VAL A 126 10.04 -3.51 13.74
CA VAL A 126 9.05 -4.57 13.47
C VAL A 126 8.49 -5.09 14.79
N GLU A 127 7.19 -4.93 15.00
CA GLU A 127 6.47 -5.50 16.14
C GLU A 127 5.31 -6.36 15.64
N LYS A 128 5.26 -7.64 16.04
CA LYS A 128 4.18 -8.57 15.63
C LYS A 128 3.92 -8.57 14.12
N LYS A 129 4.99 -8.57 13.32
CA LYS A 129 5.00 -8.50 11.84
C LYS A 129 4.52 -7.17 11.23
N LYS A 130 4.29 -6.14 12.04
CA LYS A 130 3.90 -4.79 11.60
C LYS A 130 5.10 -3.86 11.62
N LEU A 131 5.19 -2.97 10.64
CA LEU A 131 6.18 -1.92 10.54
C LEU A 131 5.68 -0.72 11.36
N ILE A 132 6.38 -0.41 12.44
CA ILE A 132 6.08 0.66 13.38
C ILE A 132 7.10 1.77 13.12
N PRO A 133 6.71 2.97 12.61
CA PRO A 133 7.64 4.08 12.50
C PRO A 133 8.15 4.48 13.90
N THR A 134 9.45 4.77 13.99
CA THR A 134 10.07 5.27 15.23
C THR A 134 9.93 6.79 15.30
N GLN A 135 10.20 7.36 16.48
CA GLN A 135 10.26 8.81 16.64
C GLN A 135 11.27 9.45 15.66
N LEU A 136 12.45 8.85 15.51
CA LEU A 136 13.46 9.27 14.53
C LEU A 136 12.92 9.24 13.10
N GLY A 137 12.18 8.20 12.71
CA GLY A 137 11.59 8.10 11.38
C GLY A 137 10.55 9.20 11.12
N LEU A 138 9.73 9.53 12.12
CA LEU A 138 8.74 10.60 12.03
C LEU A 138 9.40 11.97 11.91
N GLU A 139 10.40 12.26 12.75
CA GLU A 139 11.17 13.51 12.70
C GLU A 139 11.93 13.66 11.39
N PHE A 140 12.51 12.57 10.88
CA PHE A 140 13.21 12.57 9.61
C PHE A 140 12.28 12.93 8.45
N ILE A 141 11.10 12.30 8.37
CA ILE A 141 10.10 12.62 7.34
C ILE A 141 9.59 14.06 7.49
N ALA A 142 9.40 14.55 8.73
CA ALA A 142 8.94 15.91 8.98
C ALA A 142 9.97 16.99 8.61
N ALA A 143 11.26 16.69 8.69
CA ALA A 143 12.33 17.60 8.30
C ALA A 143 12.57 17.64 6.77
N LEU A 144 12.04 16.66 6.03
CA LEU A 144 12.21 16.60 4.58
C LEU A 144 11.19 17.48 3.83
N PRO A 145 11.59 18.09 2.71
CA PRO A 145 10.64 18.76 1.83
C PRO A 145 9.67 17.75 1.22
N ALA A 146 8.44 18.18 0.93
CA ALA A 146 7.37 17.32 0.41
C ALA A 146 7.77 16.56 -0.88
N ILE A 147 8.63 17.17 -1.69
CA ILE A 147 9.13 16.55 -2.92
C ILE A 147 9.98 15.29 -2.65
N ALA A 148 10.63 15.20 -1.48
CA ALA A 148 11.46 14.06 -1.07
C ALA A 148 10.68 12.96 -0.34
N THR A 149 9.43 13.20 0.04
CA THR A 149 8.57 12.24 0.77
C THR A 149 7.46 11.66 -0.11
N THR A 150 7.33 12.15 -1.34
CA THR A 150 6.39 11.69 -2.36
C THR A 150 7.13 10.93 -3.47
N PRO A 151 6.45 10.04 -4.21
CA PRO A 151 7.07 9.27 -5.29
C PRO A 151 7.27 10.08 -6.58
N ASP A 152 6.78 11.31 -6.60
CA ASP A 152 6.65 12.16 -7.78
C ASP A 152 7.97 12.39 -8.51
N MET A 153 9.07 12.62 -7.78
CA MET A 153 10.42 12.77 -8.38
C MET A 153 10.84 11.57 -9.22
N THR A 154 10.41 10.36 -8.83
CA THR A 154 10.74 9.14 -9.59
C THR A 154 10.12 9.18 -10.98
N ALA A 155 8.92 9.76 -11.11
CA ALA A 155 8.25 9.89 -12.40
C ALA A 155 8.92 10.96 -13.27
N LEU A 156 9.20 12.12 -12.68
CA LEU A 156 9.79 13.27 -13.37
C LEU A 156 11.18 12.96 -13.92
N TRP A 157 12.04 12.34 -13.09
CA TRP A 157 13.37 11.93 -13.56
C TRP A 157 13.31 10.83 -14.60
N HIS A 158 12.29 9.97 -14.58
CA HIS A 158 12.12 8.97 -15.63
C HIS A 158 11.73 9.62 -16.96
N GLU A 159 10.81 10.60 -16.94
CA GLU A 159 10.44 11.40 -18.12
C GLU A 159 11.67 12.10 -18.71
N GLN A 160 12.50 12.76 -17.89
CA GLN A 160 13.74 13.39 -18.35
C GLN A 160 14.72 12.38 -18.96
N GLN A 161 14.84 11.17 -18.39
CA GLN A 161 15.65 10.10 -18.98
C GLN A 161 15.13 9.67 -20.36
N GLN A 162 13.81 9.60 -20.55
CA GLN A 162 13.21 9.31 -21.86
C GLN A 162 13.46 10.43 -22.87
N MET A 163 13.40 11.69 -22.46
CA MET A 163 13.76 12.84 -23.30
C MET A 163 15.23 12.78 -23.74
N ILE A 164 16.13 12.36 -22.85
CA ILE A 164 17.55 12.13 -23.19
C ILE A 164 17.70 11.02 -24.22
N GLU A 165 17.00 9.89 -24.03
CA GLU A 165 17.00 8.78 -24.98
C GLU A 165 16.46 9.19 -26.37
N ALA A 166 15.46 10.07 -26.40
CA ALA A 166 14.88 10.63 -27.62
C ALA A 166 15.75 11.73 -28.27
N GLY A 167 16.79 12.23 -27.58
CA GLY A 167 17.62 13.34 -28.04
C GLY A 167 16.98 14.72 -27.89
N GLU A 168 15.89 14.83 -27.12
CA GLU A 168 15.15 16.07 -26.83
C GLU A 168 15.77 16.85 -25.66
N LEU A 169 16.51 16.16 -24.78
CA LEU A 169 17.25 16.75 -23.65
C LEU A 169 18.69 16.26 -23.68
N THR A 170 19.65 17.16 -23.48
CA THR A 170 21.06 16.77 -23.35
C THR A 170 21.37 16.34 -21.92
N VAL A 171 22.32 15.41 -21.76
CA VAL A 171 22.82 15.00 -20.43
C VAL A 171 23.33 16.20 -19.62
N ASP A 172 24.07 17.11 -20.25
CA ASP A 172 24.63 18.30 -19.57
C ASP A 172 23.51 19.18 -19.01
N ALA A 173 22.49 19.52 -19.81
CA ALA A 173 21.33 20.29 -19.33
C ALA A 173 20.57 19.61 -18.19
N PHE A 174 20.42 18.28 -18.22
CA PHE A 174 19.81 17.54 -17.11
C PHE A 174 20.65 17.63 -15.83
N LEU A 175 21.98 17.52 -15.94
CA LEU A 175 22.88 17.64 -14.80
C LEU A 175 22.89 19.05 -14.22
N ASP A 176 22.89 20.08 -15.06
CA ASP A 176 22.80 21.48 -14.63
C ASP A 176 21.51 21.72 -13.81
N GLU A 177 20.36 21.26 -14.30
CA GLU A 177 19.07 21.37 -13.59
C GLU A 177 19.10 20.58 -12.26
N LEU A 178 19.71 19.40 -12.25
CA LEU A 178 19.84 18.57 -11.06
C LEU A 178 20.72 19.22 -10.00
N GLU A 179 21.84 19.83 -10.39
CA GLU A 179 22.74 20.54 -9.50
C GLU A 179 22.06 21.74 -8.86
N ASP A 180 21.34 22.55 -9.66
CA ASP A 180 20.55 23.67 -9.16
C ASP A 180 19.45 23.21 -8.19
N PHE A 181 18.76 22.12 -8.53
CA PHE A 181 17.76 21.52 -7.66
C PHE A 181 18.36 21.10 -6.32
N ILE A 182 19.48 20.36 -6.33
CA ILE A 182 20.16 19.91 -5.12
C ILE A 182 20.64 21.09 -4.29
N ALA A 183 21.26 22.10 -4.91
CA ALA A 183 21.72 23.31 -4.22
C ALA A 183 20.56 24.02 -3.52
N HIS A 184 19.41 24.13 -4.18
CA HIS A 184 18.20 24.72 -3.60
C HIS A 184 17.66 23.90 -2.42
N GLN A 185 17.62 22.56 -2.54
CA GLN A 185 17.20 21.72 -1.42
C GLN A 185 18.15 21.85 -0.23
N VAL A 186 19.46 21.78 -0.45
CA VAL A 186 20.48 21.91 0.62
C VAL A 186 20.38 23.26 1.33
N HIS A 187 20.08 24.34 0.61
CA HIS A 187 19.91 25.67 1.21
C HIS A 187 18.70 25.75 2.15
N ASN A 188 17.63 25.01 1.85
CA ASN A 188 16.34 25.13 2.54
C ASN A 188 16.09 24.04 3.59
N VAL A 189 17.01 23.08 3.76
CA VAL A 189 16.88 22.01 4.76
C VAL A 189 17.15 22.57 6.16
N ASP A 190 16.15 22.49 7.04
CA ASP A 190 16.27 22.78 8.47
C ASP A 190 16.53 21.48 9.25
N LEU A 191 17.75 21.33 9.77
CA LEU A 191 18.16 20.17 10.57
C LEU A 191 17.92 20.35 12.07
N GLY A 192 17.39 21.49 12.53
CA GLY A 192 17.33 21.85 13.95
C GLY A 192 16.56 20.86 14.84
N ASN A 193 15.68 20.05 14.25
CA ASN A 193 14.75 19.18 14.97
C ASN A 193 15.03 17.67 14.87
N VAL A 194 16.07 17.23 14.13
CA VAL A 194 16.37 15.79 13.98
C VAL A 194 17.42 15.38 15.01
N GLN A 195 17.02 14.70 16.09
CA GLN A 195 17.95 14.18 17.11
C GLN A 195 17.80 12.66 17.20
N GLY A 196 18.82 11.91 16.76
CA GLY A 196 18.84 10.46 16.89
C GLY A 196 20.26 9.92 17.07
N ASP A 197 20.45 9.08 18.07
CA ASP A 197 21.67 8.30 18.30
C ASP A 197 21.71 6.99 17.49
N GLY A 198 20.79 6.83 16.52
CA GLY A 198 20.68 5.68 15.62
C GLY A 198 20.02 4.45 16.26
N LYS A 199 19.52 4.56 17.50
CA LYS A 199 18.78 3.46 18.15
C LYS A 199 17.27 3.65 17.97
N PRO A 200 16.53 2.62 17.54
CA PRO A 200 15.09 2.71 17.40
C PRO A 200 14.44 2.82 18.80
N ILE A 201 13.93 4.01 19.14
CA ILE A 201 13.06 4.22 20.29
C ILE A 201 11.61 4.04 19.80
N LEU A 202 10.92 3.08 20.38
CA LEU A 202 9.52 2.77 20.11
C LEU A 202 8.65 3.54 21.09
N ASP A 203 8.19 4.73 20.69
CA ASP A 203 7.14 5.44 21.40
C ASP A 203 5.75 4.96 20.93
N SER A 204 4.76 5.04 21.81
CA SER A 204 3.38 4.68 21.46
C SER A 204 2.86 5.59 20.34
N LEU A 205 2.53 5.02 19.19
CA LEU A 205 1.90 5.74 18.07
C LEU A 205 0.55 6.30 18.52
N ASN A 206 0.52 7.59 18.86
CA ASN A 206 -0.68 8.29 19.28
C ASN A 206 -1.12 9.30 18.20
N ALA A 207 -1.17 8.84 16.94
CA ALA A 207 -1.62 9.65 15.82
C ALA A 207 -3.16 9.78 15.86
N GLN A 208 -3.67 11.01 15.92
CA GLN A 208 -5.09 11.29 15.75
C GLN A 208 -5.46 11.07 14.28
N CYS A 209 -6.55 10.34 14.04
CA CYS A 209 -7.12 10.25 12.70
C CYS A 209 -7.64 11.65 12.29
N PRO A 210 -7.39 12.09 11.04
CA PRO A 210 -7.99 13.31 10.50
C PRO A 210 -9.52 13.21 10.39
#